data_AF-A0A482UPA8-F1
#
_entry.id   AF-A0A482UPA8-F1
#
_cell.length_a   1.000
_cell.length_b   1.000
_cell.length_c   1.000
_cell.angle_alpha   90.00
_cell.angle_beta   90.00
_cell.angle_gamma   90.00
#
_symmetry.space_group_name_H-M   'P 1'
#
loop_
_entity.id
_entity.type
_entity.pdbx_description
1 polymer ?
#
loop_
_entity_poly.entity_id
_entity_poly.type
_entity_poly.pdbx_seq_one_letter_code
_entity_poly.pdbx_strand_id
1 'polypeptide(L)'
;MISLLERRLPSLDYIMIDTPGQIEAFTYSAGGGMMCSLLGSTLPCVVCYVLDTPRCVSPTTFMSNMVYASSVLYKTQLPMCMVFNKV
;
A
#
# COMPACT_ATOMS: atom_id res chain seq x y z
N MET A 1 -12.84 9.48 -10.50
CA MET A 1 -11.43 9.37 -10.05
C MET A 1 -10.52 8.90 -11.18
N ILE A 2 -10.74 7.71 -11.77
CA ILE A 2 -9.92 7.22 -12.89
C ILE A 2 -9.86 8.22 -14.05
N SER A 3 -11.01 8.74 -14.48
CA SER A 3 -11.08 9.73 -15.57
C SER A 3 -10.27 11.01 -15.32
N LEU A 4 -10.02 11.36 -14.05
CA LEU A 4 -9.15 12.47 -13.69
C LEU A 4 -7.67 12.07 -13.79
N LEU A 5 -7.34 10.85 -13.36
CA LEU A 5 -5.98 10.29 -13.47
C LEU A 5 -5.59 10.14 -14.94
N GLU A 6 -6.44 9.52 -15.76
CA GLU A 6 -6.21 9.32 -17.20
C GLU A 6 -5.90 10.62 -17.95
N ARG A 7 -6.62 11.71 -17.61
CA ARG A 7 -6.37 13.04 -18.20
C ARG A 7 -5.03 13.64 -17.79
N ARG A 8 -4.47 13.24 -16.64
CA ARG A 8 -3.22 13.77 -16.09
C ARG A 8 -2.01 12.86 -16.33
N LEU A 9 -2.22 11.59 -16.67
CA LEU A 9 -1.16 10.62 -17.00
C LEU A 9 -0.13 11.17 -18.00
N PRO A 10 -0.49 11.91 -19.07
CA PRO A 10 0.51 12.41 -20.02
C PRO A 10 1.47 13.45 -19.42
N SER A 11 1.15 14.01 -18.25
CA SER A 11 1.90 15.09 -17.60
C SER A 11 2.52 14.70 -16.26
N LEU A 12 2.34 13.45 -15.81
CA LEU A 12 2.78 12.97 -14.51
C LEU A 12 3.52 11.65 -14.66
N ASP A 13 4.74 11.60 -14.16
CA ASP A 13 5.53 10.36 -14.14
C ASP A 13 5.05 9.39 -13.04
N TYR A 14 4.57 9.93 -11.92
CA TYR A 14 4.17 9.16 -10.74
C TYR A 14 2.91 9.73 -10.08
N ILE A 15 2.12 8.82 -9.51
CA ILE A 15 0.94 9.15 -8.69
C ILE A 15 1.17 8.52 -7.32
N MET A 16 1.23 9.35 -6.28
CA MET A 16 1.27 8.89 -4.89
C MET A 16 -0.10 8.99 -4.26
N ILE A 17 -0.51 7.93 -3.58
CA ILE A 17 -1.79 7.84 -2.89
C ILE A 17 -1.50 7.63 -1.41
N ASP A 18 -1.86 8.63 -0.61
CA ASP A 18 -1.82 8.50 0.84
C ASP A 18 -3.07 7.77 1.33
N THR A 19 -2.87 6.85 2.26
CA THR A 19 -3.96 6.04 2.83
C THR A 19 -4.24 6.49 4.26
N PRO A 20 -5.42 6.19 4.83
CA PRO A 20 -5.70 6.50 6.24
C PRO A 20 -4.59 5.97 7.17
N GLY A 21 -4.25 6.74 8.20
CA GLY A 21 -3.15 6.39 9.12
C GLY A 21 -3.38 5.10 9.95
N GLN A 22 -4.63 4.62 10.02
CA GLN A 22 -4.95 3.30 10.55
C GLN A 22 -5.07 2.31 9.38
N ILE A 23 -4.15 1.35 9.31
CA ILE A 23 -4.05 0.41 8.20
C ILE A 23 -5.30 -0.48 8.08
N GLU A 24 -5.98 -0.77 9.20
CA GLU A 24 -7.25 -1.50 9.23
C GLU A 24 -8.36 -0.74 8.51
N ALA A 25 -8.39 0.58 8.68
CA ALA A 25 -9.41 1.42 8.05
C ALA A 25 -9.31 1.37 6.53
N PHE A 26 -8.12 1.17 5.97
CA PHE A 26 -7.94 0.96 4.54
C PHE A 26 -8.23 -0.49 4.14
N THR A 27 -7.54 -1.45 4.77
CA THR A 27 -7.50 -2.86 4.35
C THR A 27 -8.77 -3.66 4.62
N TYR A 28 -9.62 -3.22 5.56
CA TYR A 28 -10.94 -3.81 5.82
C TYR A 28 -12.09 -3.00 5.22
N SER A 29 -11.82 -1.83 4.65
CA SER A 29 -12.86 -1.08 3.94
C SER A 29 -13.13 -1.67 2.56
N ALA A 30 -14.41 -1.77 2.19
CA ALA A 30 -14.81 -2.11 0.83
C ALA A 30 -14.25 -1.11 -0.20
N GLY A 31 -14.18 0.18 0.18
CA GLY A 31 -13.63 1.23 -0.65
C GLY A 31 -12.15 1.07 -0.95
N GLY A 32 -11.33 0.73 0.06
CA GLY A 32 -9.88 0.52 -0.10
C GLY A 32 -9.58 -0.65 -1.02
N GLY A 33 -10.27 -1.79 -0.82
CA GLY A 33 -10.14 -2.95 -1.71
C GLY A 33 -10.53 -2.62 -3.15
N MET A 34 -11.67 -1.93 -3.35
CA MET A 34 -12.09 -1.50 -4.69
C MET A 34 -11.08 -0.55 -5.33
N MET A 35 -10.51 0.39 -4.58
CA MET A 35 -9.47 1.30 -5.07
C MET A 35 -8.24 0.55 -5.55
N CYS A 36 -7.71 -0.40 -4.76
CA CYS A 36 -6.55 -1.21 -5.15
C CYS A 36 -6.81 -2.02 -6.41
N SER A 37 -7.96 -2.70 -6.50
CA SER A 37 -8.33 -3.48 -7.68
C SER A 37 -8.45 -2.61 -8.94
N LEU A 38 -9.04 -1.43 -8.80
CA LEU A 38 -9.22 -0.49 -9.89
C LEU A 38 -7.89 0.10 -10.38
N LEU A 39 -7.03 0.50 -9.44
CA LEU A 39 -5.72 1.05 -9.77
C LEU A 39 -4.81 -0.02 -10.37
N GLY A 40 -4.82 -1.23 -9.81
CA GLY A 40 -4.03 -2.36 -10.31
C GLY A 40 -4.42 -2.85 -11.69
N SER A 41 -5.69 -2.69 -12.09
CA SER A 41 -6.15 -3.05 -13.44
C SER A 41 -5.89 -1.97 -14.47
N THR A 42 -5.71 -0.71 -14.05
CA THR A 42 -5.60 0.44 -14.95
C THR A 42 -4.16 0.94 -15.10
N LEU A 43 -3.35 0.81 -14.05
CA LEU A 43 -1.99 1.38 -13.97
C LEU A 43 -1.03 0.41 -13.27
N PRO A 44 0.27 0.44 -13.61
CA PRO A 44 1.29 -0.18 -12.78
C PRO A 44 1.24 0.41 -11.37
N CYS A 45 0.78 -0.40 -10.40
CA CYS A 45 0.57 0.02 -9.03
C CYS A 45 1.39 -0.87 -8.08
N VAL A 46 2.06 -0.24 -7.12
CA VAL A 46 2.88 -0.92 -6.11
C VAL A 46 2.42 -0.43 -4.74
N VAL A 47 2.23 -1.36 -3.81
CA VAL A 47 1.94 -1.03 -2.40
C VAL A 47 3.24 -0.81 -1.66
N CYS A 48 3.44 0.39 -1.12
CA CYS A 48 4.55 0.67 -0.21
C CYS A 48 4.12 0.36 1.22
N TYR A 49 4.57 -0.78 1.75
CA TYR A 49 4.31 -1.16 3.14
C TYR A 49 5.38 -0.56 4.05
N VAL A 50 5.03 0.53 4.74
CA VAL A 50 5.97 1.32 5.54
C VAL A 50 6.08 0.78 6.96
N LEU A 51 7.30 0.41 7.36
CA LEU A 51 7.63 -0.09 8.69
C LEU A 51 8.37 0.99 9.50
N ASP A 52 8.07 1.07 10.79
CA ASP A 52 8.83 1.88 11.74
C ASP A 52 10.04 1.07 12.24
N THR A 53 11.21 1.33 11.67
CA THR A 53 12.42 0.51 11.88
C THR A 53 12.86 0.43 13.34
N PRO A 54 12.93 1.55 14.11
CA PRO A 54 13.24 1.51 15.54
C PRO A 54 12.31 0.63 16.37
N ARG A 55 11.05 0.44 15.95
CA ARG A 55 10.08 -0.41 16.64
C ARG A 55 10.17 -1.89 16.25
N CYS A 56 10.86 -2.21 15.15
CA CYS A 56 10.97 -3.57 14.62
C CYS A 56 12.29 -4.26 14.97
N VAL A 57 13.07 -3.74 15.92
CA VAL A 57 14.35 -4.34 16.35
C VAL A 57 14.14 -5.70 17.04
N SER A 58 13.01 -5.87 17.74
CA SER A 58 12.65 -7.16 18.34
C SER A 58 12.21 -8.15 17.25
N PRO A 59 12.78 -9.38 17.21
CA PRO A 59 12.40 -10.41 16.24
C PRO A 59 10.92 -10.73 16.25
N THR A 60 10.29 -10.76 17.44
CA THR A 60 8.85 -11.04 17.56
C THR A 60 8.03 -9.96 16.87
N THR A 61 8.36 -8.68 17.10
CA THR A 61 7.68 -7.54 16.48
C THR A 61 7.91 -7.50 14.97
N PHE A 62 9.12 -7.83 14.52
CA PHE A 62 9.42 -7.94 13.09
C PHE A 62 8.59 -9.04 12.43
N MET A 63 8.57 -10.25 13.00
CA MET A 63 7.78 -11.36 12.45
C MET A 63 6.28 -11.04 12.40
N SER A 64 5.73 -10.45 13.46
CA SER A 64 4.31 -10.01 13.46
C SER A 64 4.02 -9.03 12.34
N ASN A 65 4.91 -8.06 12.09
CA ASN A 65 4.78 -7.14 10.96
C ASN A 65 4.86 -7.85 9.60
N MET A 66 5.75 -8.84 9.43
CA MET A 66 5.86 -9.59 8.17
C MET A 66 4.60 -10.41 7.87
N VAL A 67 3.98 -11.02 8.89
CA VAL A 67 2.69 -11.72 8.75
C VAL A 67 1.58 -10.74 8.36
N TYR A 68 1.58 -9.54 8.96
CA TYR A 68 0.60 -8.51 8.61
C TYR A 68 0.79 -8.00 7.18
N ALA A 69 2.03 -7.72 6.77
CA ALA A 69 2.36 -7.34 5.40
C ALA A 69 1.91 -8.42 4.39
N SER A 70 2.12 -9.70 4.72
CA SER A 70 1.66 -10.82 3.91
C SER A 70 0.13 -10.86 3.78
N SER A 71 -0.61 -10.53 4.85
CA SER A 71 -2.07 -10.40 4.81
C SER A 71 -2.53 -9.27 3.87
N VAL A 72 -1.85 -8.12 3.92
CA VAL A 72 -2.13 -6.98 3.02
C VAL A 72 -1.80 -7.33 1.58
N LEU A 73 -0.68 -8.02 1.32
CA LEU A 73 -0.30 -8.51 -0.01
C LEU A 73 -1.40 -9.43 -0.57
N TYR A 74 -1.86 -10.38 0.23
CA TYR A 74 -2.91 -11.31 -0.18
C TYR A 74 -4.26 -10.62 -0.46
N LYS A 75 -4.63 -9.61 0.32
CA LYS A 75 -5.88 -8.87 0.11
C LYS A 75 -5.82 -7.95 -1.11
N THR A 76 -4.70 -7.28 -1.31
CA THR A 76 -4.54 -6.28 -2.39
C THR A 76 -4.20 -6.91 -3.72
N GLN A 77 -3.52 -8.06 -3.74
CA GLN A 77 -3.04 -8.74 -4.94
C GLN A 77 -2.17 -7.81 -5.83
N LEU A 78 -1.46 -6.87 -5.22
CA LEU A 78 -0.56 -5.93 -5.89
C LEU A 78 0.89 -6.24 -5.51
N PRO A 79 1.88 -5.95 -6.40
CA PRO A 79 3.28 -5.94 -6.02
C PRO A 79 3.50 -5.07 -4.77
N MET A 80 4.29 -5.55 -3.82
CA MET A 80 4.54 -4.86 -2.55
C MET A 80 6.03 -4.57 -2.38
N CYS A 81 6.34 -3.33 -2.00
CA CYS A 81 7.67 -2.91 -1.58
C CYS A 81 7.68 -2.66 -0.07
N MET A 82 8.60 -3.32 0.64
CA MET A 82 8.79 -3.13 2.07
C MET A 82 9.68 -1.91 2.30
N VAL A 83 9.18 -0.90 3.00
CA VAL A 83 9.89 0.37 3.21
C VAL A 83 10.24 0.50 4.69
N PHE A 84 11.52 0.31 5.01
CA PHE A 84 12.07 0.54 6.35
C PHE A 84 12.28 2.03 6.57
N ASN A 85 11.37 2.66 7.30
CA ASN A 85 11.41 4.10 7.56
C ASN A 85 12.15 4.40 8.88
N LYS A 86 12.64 5.63 9.03
CA LYS A 86 13.35 6.11 10.23
C LYS A 86 14.61 5.30 10.55
N VAL A 87 15.43 5.03 9.52
CA VAL A 87 16.74 4.37 9.65
C VAL A 87 17.69 5.21 10.49
#